data_AF-A0A6T1XKF8-F1
#
_entry.id   AF-A0A6T1XKF8-F1
#
_cell.length_a   1.000
_cell.length_b   1.000
_cell.length_c   1.000
_cell.angle_alpha   90.00
_cell.angle_beta   90.00
_cell.angle_gamma   90.00
#
_symmetry.space_group_name_H-M   'P 1'
#
loop_
_entity.id
_entity.type
_entity.pdbx_description
1 polymer ?
#
loop_
_entity_poly.entity_id
_entity_poly.type
_entity_poly.pdbx_seq_one_letter_code
_entity_poly.pdbx_strand_id
1 'polypeptide(L)'
;MVFHVVGPLWNDGTEKEPQIIEEAIQGCLVLADKKGFKSISIPAVSSGIFGFPKKLCAQIILRTVYDYFWSTKDSKIKKVFLTNNDDEAVDVFHSVLKEGYHSWGASAADSVSVVYVMSDITQIVPHGPVFLVHAVAVGKKWSDKGMMGKITKVFGSAVKTKYEAEMFHDLGSLQIIPLGTDDKSKDHSKLSLCNVFALTKAKCDMDYDALKVGLKKLGEVAKKSKATVHFEKPHSDDVDWPRVHNMLLECFAALPKVFVHTNDIKDLKKYNAVLEPASPAKTA
;
A
#
# COMPACT_ATOMS: atom_id res chain seq x y z
N MET A 1 -1.92 -26.18 4.69
CA MET A 1 -2.37 -26.55 6.05
C MET A 1 -3.35 -25.49 6.51
N VAL A 2 -4.36 -25.88 7.28
CA VAL A 2 -5.40 -24.96 7.77
C VAL A 2 -5.34 -24.97 9.30
N PHE A 3 -5.31 -23.79 9.92
CA PHE A 3 -5.54 -23.63 11.35
C PHE A 3 -7.01 -23.30 11.55
N HIS A 4 -7.71 -24.14 12.31
CA HIS A 4 -9.10 -23.90 12.64
C HIS A 4 -9.17 -23.01 13.88
N VAL A 5 -9.64 -21.79 13.69
CA VAL A 5 -9.95 -20.85 14.77
C VAL A 5 -11.43 -20.93 15.09
N VAL A 6 -11.76 -21.20 16.35
CA VAL A 6 -13.13 -21.08 16.86
C VAL A 6 -13.23 -19.71 17.53
N GLY A 7 -13.73 -18.73 16.78
CA GLY A 7 -13.95 -17.39 17.31
C GLY A 7 -15.22 -17.30 18.17
N PRO A 8 -15.36 -16.24 18.97
CA PRO A 8 -16.53 -16.04 19.83
C PRO A 8 -17.74 -15.56 19.04
N LEU A 9 -18.94 -15.84 19.57
CA LEU A 9 -20.16 -15.09 19.24
C LEU A 9 -20.08 -13.71 19.89
N TRP A 10 -20.49 -12.67 19.19
CA TRP A 10 -20.52 -11.32 19.73
C TRP A 10 -21.71 -11.11 20.69
N ASN A 11 -21.43 -10.67 21.91
CA ASN A 11 -22.41 -10.30 22.92
C ASN A 11 -22.10 -8.90 23.50
N ASP A 12 -22.09 -7.90 22.61
CA ASP A 12 -21.84 -6.48 22.93
C ASP A 12 -20.49 -6.16 23.59
N GLY A 13 -19.53 -7.10 23.53
CA GLY A 13 -18.19 -6.92 24.09
C GLY A 13 -18.19 -6.92 25.62
N THR A 14 -19.22 -7.48 26.23
CA THR A 14 -19.39 -7.59 27.69
C THR A 14 -18.62 -8.76 28.30
N GLU A 15 -18.06 -9.63 27.46
CA GLU A 15 -17.31 -10.82 27.84
C GLU A 15 -15.85 -10.72 27.38
N LYS A 16 -15.19 -11.87 27.19
CA LYS A 16 -13.80 -11.97 26.73
C LYS A 16 -13.67 -12.08 25.22
N GLU A 17 -14.67 -11.65 24.44
CA GLU A 17 -14.68 -11.91 23.00
C GLU A 17 -13.47 -11.31 22.27
N PRO A 18 -13.05 -10.06 22.54
CA PRO A 18 -11.84 -9.51 21.95
C PRO A 18 -10.58 -10.36 22.25
N GLN A 19 -10.43 -10.80 23.50
CA GLN A 19 -9.28 -11.57 23.96
C GLN A 19 -9.23 -12.96 23.31
N ILE A 20 -10.39 -13.60 23.08
CA ILE A 20 -10.45 -14.91 22.40
C ILE A 20 -9.92 -14.79 20.97
N ILE A 21 -10.26 -13.72 20.25
CA ILE A 21 -9.72 -13.48 18.90
C ILE A 21 -8.21 -13.26 18.95
N GLU A 22 -7.74 -12.41 19.87
CA GLU A 22 -6.31 -12.15 20.08
C GLU A 22 -5.52 -13.45 20.35
N GLU A 23 -5.94 -14.23 21.36
CA GLU A 23 -5.30 -15.49 21.73
C GLU A 23 -5.29 -16.50 20.58
N ALA A 24 -6.39 -16.60 19.83
CA ALA A 24 -6.49 -17.51 18.70
C ALA A 24 -5.55 -17.13 17.55
N ILE A 25 -5.47 -15.84 17.21
CA ILE A 25 -4.55 -15.34 16.18
C ILE A 25 -3.09 -15.50 16.62
N GLN A 26 -2.78 -15.14 17.87
CA GLN A 26 -1.45 -15.34 18.45
C GLN A 26 -1.04 -16.82 18.41
N GLY A 27 -1.94 -17.73 18.79
CA GLY A 27 -1.72 -19.17 18.71
C GLY A 27 -1.44 -19.64 17.28
N CYS A 28 -2.19 -19.14 16.29
CA CYS A 28 -1.95 -19.44 14.88
C CYS A 28 -0.57 -18.97 14.40
N LEU A 29 -0.14 -17.77 14.79
CA LEU A 29 1.19 -17.24 14.46
C LEU A 29 2.29 -18.08 15.10
N VAL A 30 2.21 -18.38 16.39
CA VAL A 30 3.19 -19.23 17.10
C VAL A 30 3.26 -20.63 16.46
N LEU A 31 2.13 -21.25 16.13
CA LEU A 31 2.09 -22.57 15.52
C LEU A 31 2.63 -22.56 14.08
N ALA A 32 2.29 -21.53 13.32
CA ALA A 32 2.81 -21.34 11.96
C ALA A 32 4.33 -21.23 11.97
N ASP A 33 4.86 -20.46 12.92
CA ASP A 33 6.28 -20.22 13.07
C ASP A 33 7.06 -21.46 13.51
N LYS A 34 6.57 -22.16 14.54
CA LYS A 34 7.12 -23.44 15.00
C LYS A 34 7.19 -24.49 13.90
N LYS A 35 6.21 -24.49 12.99
CA LYS A 35 6.17 -25.40 11.83
C LYS A 35 6.99 -24.89 10.63
N GLY A 36 7.66 -23.74 10.75
CA GLY A 36 8.55 -23.19 9.74
C GLY A 36 7.86 -22.54 8.55
N PHE A 37 6.56 -22.24 8.64
CA PHE A 37 5.85 -21.60 7.54
C PHE A 37 6.32 -20.18 7.30
N LYS A 38 6.42 -19.81 6.02
CA LYS A 38 6.88 -18.48 5.60
C LYS A 38 5.76 -17.48 5.40
N SER A 39 4.51 -17.95 5.37
CA SER A 39 3.35 -17.10 5.18
C SER A 39 2.10 -17.68 5.81
N ILE A 40 1.19 -16.79 6.23
CA ILE A 40 -0.13 -17.13 6.78
C ILE A 40 -1.18 -16.18 6.21
N SER A 41 -2.40 -16.69 6.00
CA SER A 41 -3.58 -15.90 5.63
C SER A 41 -4.54 -15.89 6.81
N ILE A 42 -5.05 -14.72 7.17
CA ILE A 42 -5.91 -14.51 8.33
C ILE A 42 -7.18 -13.77 7.86
N PRO A 43 -8.36 -14.37 7.99
CA PRO A 43 -9.62 -13.69 7.69
C PRO A 43 -10.12 -12.84 8.84
N ALA A 44 -11.19 -12.08 8.61
CA ALA A 44 -11.90 -11.35 9.66
C ALA A 44 -12.67 -12.35 10.56
N VAL A 45 -11.95 -12.97 11.49
CA VAL A 45 -12.49 -14.01 12.38
C VAL A 45 -13.69 -13.48 13.16
N SER A 46 -14.77 -14.27 13.21
CA SER A 46 -16.05 -13.93 13.86
C SER A 46 -16.85 -12.77 13.26
N SER A 47 -16.38 -12.07 12.22
CA SER A 47 -17.08 -10.88 11.71
C SER A 47 -18.22 -11.16 10.72
N GLY A 48 -18.53 -12.44 10.49
CA GLY A 48 -19.63 -12.91 9.64
C GLY A 48 -20.86 -13.27 10.49
N ILE A 49 -21.27 -14.55 10.44
CA ILE A 49 -22.47 -15.05 11.14
C ILE A 49 -22.41 -14.83 12.66
N PHE A 50 -21.20 -14.74 13.24
CA PHE A 50 -21.01 -14.52 14.67
C PHE A 50 -21.16 -13.06 15.11
N GLY A 51 -21.40 -12.14 14.16
CA GLY A 51 -21.83 -10.76 14.45
C GLY A 51 -20.75 -9.86 15.04
N PHE A 52 -19.50 -10.30 15.11
CA PHE A 52 -18.42 -9.50 15.69
C PHE A 52 -18.18 -8.22 14.85
N PRO A 53 -18.12 -7.02 15.47
CA PRO A 53 -17.94 -5.79 14.72
C PRO A 53 -16.67 -5.83 13.86
N LYS A 54 -16.83 -5.75 12.53
CA LYS A 54 -15.71 -5.88 11.55
C LYS A 54 -14.53 -4.97 11.89
N LYS A 55 -14.81 -3.72 12.27
CA LYS A 55 -13.75 -2.74 12.62
C LYS A 55 -12.96 -3.15 13.86
N LEU A 56 -13.66 -3.60 14.90
CA LEU A 56 -13.02 -4.09 16.14
C LEU A 56 -12.24 -5.38 15.87
N CYS A 57 -12.81 -6.31 15.11
CA CYS A 57 -12.14 -7.54 14.68
C CYS A 57 -10.82 -7.23 13.96
N ALA A 58 -10.87 -6.35 12.95
CA ALA A 58 -9.68 -5.94 12.21
C ALA A 58 -8.64 -5.27 13.13
N GLN A 59 -9.05 -4.42 14.07
CA GLN A 59 -8.16 -3.81 15.07
C GLN A 59 -7.43 -4.85 15.91
N ILE A 60 -8.16 -5.82 16.46
CA ILE A 60 -7.58 -6.88 17.29
C ILE A 60 -6.60 -7.72 16.48
N ILE A 61 -7.01 -8.20 15.30
CA ILE A 61 -6.15 -9.04 14.44
C ILE A 61 -4.86 -8.32 14.09
N LEU A 62 -4.96 -7.05 13.66
CA LEU A 62 -3.80 -6.25 13.28
C LEU A 62 -2.88 -5.96 14.46
N ARG A 63 -3.45 -5.64 15.62
CA ARG A 63 -2.69 -5.42 16.85
C ARG A 63 -1.95 -6.68 17.27
N THR A 64 -2.63 -7.82 17.26
CA THR A 64 -2.05 -9.13 17.60
C THR A 64 -0.89 -9.48 16.68
N VAL A 65 -1.10 -9.31 15.36
CA VAL A 65 -0.04 -9.54 14.36
C VAL A 65 1.16 -8.62 14.62
N TYR A 66 0.91 -7.33 14.91
CA TYR A 66 1.97 -6.38 15.24
C TYR A 66 2.74 -6.80 16.51
N ASP A 67 2.05 -7.06 17.61
CA ASP A 67 2.66 -7.42 18.90
C ASP A 67 3.45 -8.74 18.81
N TYR A 68 2.97 -9.71 18.02
CA TYR A 68 3.69 -10.94 17.71
C TYR A 68 5.07 -10.66 17.08
N PHE A 69 5.12 -9.86 16.01
CA PHE A 69 6.38 -9.55 15.33
C PHE A 69 7.24 -8.56 16.11
N TRP A 70 6.62 -7.73 16.95
CA TRP A 70 7.35 -6.86 17.85
C TRP A 70 8.16 -7.68 18.87
N SER A 71 7.54 -8.71 19.46
CA SER A 71 8.14 -9.60 20.45
C SER A 71 9.00 -10.72 19.85
N THR A 72 8.71 -11.18 18.64
CA THR A 72 9.36 -12.34 18.01
C THR A 72 10.22 -11.93 16.81
N LYS A 73 11.48 -11.53 17.08
CA LYS A 73 12.40 -10.99 16.05
C LYS A 73 12.83 -12.00 14.99
N ASP A 74 12.94 -13.29 15.35
CA ASP A 74 13.45 -14.35 14.47
C ASP A 74 12.36 -15.23 13.83
N SER A 75 11.14 -14.70 13.71
CA SER A 75 10.02 -15.43 13.10
C SER A 75 10.36 -15.92 11.68
N LYS A 76 10.07 -17.19 11.42
CA LYS A 76 10.07 -17.84 10.09
C LYS A 76 8.96 -17.29 9.22
N ILE A 77 7.86 -16.78 9.79
CA ILE A 77 6.78 -16.14 9.03
C ILE A 77 7.28 -14.80 8.51
N LYS A 78 7.24 -14.63 7.19
CA LYS A 78 7.68 -13.40 6.52
C LYS A 78 6.53 -12.64 5.86
N LYS A 79 5.33 -13.24 5.80
CA LYS A 79 4.14 -12.64 5.18
C LYS A 79 2.86 -12.99 5.93
N VAL A 80 2.06 -11.97 6.19
CA VAL A 80 0.68 -12.12 6.69
C VAL A 80 -0.25 -11.52 5.66
N PHE A 81 -1.21 -12.30 5.17
CA PHE A 81 -2.28 -11.84 4.30
C PHE A 81 -3.52 -11.65 5.16
N LEU A 82 -4.14 -10.47 5.10
CA LEU A 82 -5.44 -10.21 5.72
C LEU A 82 -6.47 -10.35 4.61
N THR A 83 -7.31 -11.38 4.68
CA THR A 83 -8.09 -11.84 3.52
C THR A 83 -9.52 -12.16 3.90
N ASN A 84 -10.50 -11.53 3.26
CA ASN A 84 -11.89 -11.94 3.40
C ASN A 84 -12.54 -12.20 2.04
N ASN A 85 -13.70 -12.86 2.05
CA ASN A 85 -14.48 -13.15 0.84
C ASN A 85 -15.45 -12.03 0.47
N ASP A 86 -15.61 -11.01 1.32
CA ASP A 86 -16.36 -9.79 1.05
C ASP A 86 -15.45 -8.55 1.07
N ASP A 87 -15.75 -7.62 0.16
CA ASP A 87 -14.99 -6.39 -0.02
C ASP A 87 -15.07 -5.49 1.23
N GLU A 88 -16.19 -5.50 1.95
CA GLU A 88 -16.39 -4.67 3.14
C GLU A 88 -15.38 -5.00 4.25
N ALA A 89 -15.19 -6.28 4.58
CA ALA A 89 -14.19 -6.68 5.56
C ALA A 89 -12.75 -6.38 5.12
N VAL A 90 -12.46 -6.50 3.81
CA VAL A 90 -11.16 -6.12 3.25
C VAL A 90 -10.93 -4.61 3.38
N ASP A 91 -11.94 -3.80 3.04
CA ASP A 91 -11.91 -2.34 3.19
C ASP A 91 -11.74 -1.92 4.65
N VAL A 92 -12.36 -2.65 5.57
CA VAL A 92 -12.20 -2.43 7.01
C VAL A 92 -10.78 -2.75 7.48
N PHE A 93 -10.17 -3.87 7.06
CA PHE A 93 -8.75 -4.13 7.34
C PHE A 93 -7.85 -3.01 6.81
N HIS A 94 -8.12 -2.53 5.59
CA HIS A 94 -7.39 -1.41 5.01
C HIS A 94 -7.57 -0.11 5.80
N SER A 95 -8.80 0.21 6.20
CA SER A 95 -9.11 1.39 7.02
C SER A 95 -8.38 1.34 8.36
N VAL A 96 -8.45 0.21 9.07
CA VAL A 96 -7.81 0.05 10.38
C VAL A 96 -6.28 0.10 10.30
N LEU A 97 -5.68 -0.52 9.27
CA LEU A 97 -4.24 -0.40 9.01
C LEU A 97 -3.80 1.07 8.88
N LYS A 98 -4.61 1.89 8.21
CA LYS A 98 -4.34 3.32 8.04
C LYS A 98 -4.48 4.09 9.36
N GLU A 99 -5.53 3.81 10.13
CA GLU A 99 -5.84 4.47 11.40
C GLU A 99 -4.83 4.10 12.52
N GLY A 100 -4.47 2.83 12.67
CA GLY A 100 -3.80 2.29 13.87
C GLY A 100 -2.27 2.16 13.79
N TYR A 101 -1.68 2.03 12.59
CA TYR A 101 -0.22 1.82 12.50
C TYR A 101 0.60 3.01 13.04
N HIS A 102 0.03 4.22 13.07
CA HIS A 102 0.71 5.41 13.56
C HIS A 102 0.76 5.54 15.10
N SER A 103 -0.10 4.80 15.82
CA SER A 103 -0.30 4.98 17.27
C SER A 103 0.17 3.78 18.12
N TRP A 104 0.51 2.64 17.51
CA TRP A 104 0.85 1.41 18.24
C TRP A 104 2.34 1.21 18.55
N GLY A 105 3.17 2.21 18.24
CA GLY A 105 4.59 2.21 18.59
C GLY A 105 5.25 3.55 18.24
N ALA A 106 4.82 4.64 18.90
CA ALA A 106 5.52 5.90 18.82
C ALA A 106 6.48 6.04 20.01
N SER A 107 7.65 5.41 19.87
CA SER A 107 8.86 5.82 20.56
C SER A 107 10.01 5.78 19.55
N ALA A 108 10.36 6.97 19.05
CA ALA A 108 11.60 7.36 18.37
C ALA A 108 12.06 6.57 17.13
N ALA A 109 11.82 7.14 15.93
CA ALA A 109 12.86 7.50 14.95
C ALA A 109 12.25 8.15 13.69
N ASP A 110 12.82 9.29 13.28
CA ASP A 110 12.51 10.11 12.10
C ASP A 110 12.85 9.43 10.75
N SER A 111 12.33 8.23 10.47
CA SER A 111 12.58 7.53 9.20
C SER A 111 11.32 7.34 8.37
N VAL A 112 11.34 7.80 7.12
CA VAL A 112 10.30 7.49 6.12
C VAL A 112 10.14 5.99 6.01
N SER A 113 8.91 5.50 6.21
CA SER A 113 8.57 4.11 5.90
C SER A 113 7.95 4.03 4.51
N VAL A 114 8.65 3.40 3.56
CA VAL A 114 8.03 2.94 2.31
C VAL A 114 7.25 1.68 2.61
N VAL A 115 5.92 1.75 2.53
CA VAL A 115 5.00 0.67 2.88
C VAL A 115 4.45 0.03 1.61
N TYR A 116 4.68 -1.26 1.43
CA TYR A 116 4.16 -2.01 0.30
C TYR A 116 2.77 -2.57 0.61
N VAL A 117 1.81 -2.32 -0.26
CA VAL A 117 0.42 -2.77 -0.10
C VAL A 117 -0.04 -3.47 -1.37
N MET A 118 -0.66 -4.64 -1.21
CA MET A 118 -1.35 -5.31 -2.30
C MET A 118 -2.76 -4.75 -2.40
N SER A 119 -2.97 -3.76 -3.26
CA SER A 119 -4.29 -3.16 -3.47
C SER A 119 -4.36 -2.34 -4.76
N ASP A 120 -5.59 -2.08 -5.21
CA ASP A 120 -5.82 -1.17 -6.32
C ASP A 120 -5.74 0.28 -5.82
N ILE A 121 -4.75 1.02 -6.33
CA ILE A 121 -4.50 2.43 -6.02
C ILE A 121 -5.70 3.34 -6.34
N THR A 122 -6.60 2.93 -7.24
CA THR A 122 -7.81 3.71 -7.56
C THR A 122 -8.93 3.59 -6.53
N GLN A 123 -8.85 2.64 -5.61
CA GLN A 123 -9.85 2.43 -4.54
C GLN A 123 -9.46 3.13 -3.23
N ILE A 124 -8.50 4.06 -3.25
CA ILE A 124 -8.09 4.77 -2.05
C ILE A 124 -9.16 5.78 -1.63
N VAL A 125 -9.68 5.61 -0.41
CA VAL A 125 -10.49 6.61 0.27
C VAL A 125 -9.58 7.66 0.94
N PRO A 126 -9.67 8.96 0.59
CA PRO A 126 -8.80 10.00 1.12
C PRO A 126 -9.31 10.59 2.45
N HIS A 127 -8.46 10.64 3.48
CA HIS A 127 -8.76 11.36 4.75
C HIS A 127 -8.15 12.78 4.78
N GLY A 128 -7.20 13.05 3.89
CA GLY A 128 -6.57 14.36 3.62
C GLY A 128 -6.14 14.39 2.14
N PRO A 129 -5.30 15.35 1.71
CA PRO A 129 -4.75 15.34 0.36
C PRO A 129 -4.01 14.03 0.07
N VAL A 130 -4.28 13.42 -1.09
CA VAL A 130 -3.69 12.14 -1.50
C VAL A 130 -3.17 12.26 -2.93
N PHE A 131 -1.92 11.87 -3.15
CA PHE A 131 -1.29 11.86 -4.47
C PHE A 131 -1.13 10.43 -4.97
N LEU A 132 -1.80 10.14 -6.09
CA LEU A 132 -1.71 8.88 -6.82
C LEU A 132 -0.63 9.03 -7.90
N VAL A 133 0.54 8.46 -7.69
CA VAL A 133 1.68 8.62 -8.58
C VAL A 133 1.65 7.56 -9.67
N HIS A 134 1.76 8.00 -10.92
CA HIS A 134 1.84 7.15 -12.10
C HIS A 134 3.07 7.55 -12.92
N ALA A 135 3.92 6.57 -13.25
CA ALA A 135 5.05 6.79 -14.14
C ALA A 135 4.59 6.70 -15.60
N VAL A 136 4.88 7.73 -16.40
CA VAL A 136 4.33 7.90 -17.75
C VAL A 136 5.43 8.10 -18.78
N ALA A 137 5.20 7.64 -20.01
CA ALA A 137 6.09 7.94 -21.13
C ALA A 137 5.88 9.35 -21.65
N VAL A 138 6.97 10.06 -21.96
CA VAL A 138 6.89 11.40 -22.56
C VAL A 138 6.04 11.36 -23.83
N GLY A 139 5.14 12.32 -24.02
CA GLY A 139 4.18 12.39 -25.12
C GLY A 139 3.28 11.16 -25.30
N LYS A 140 3.09 10.32 -24.27
CA LYS A 140 2.08 9.26 -24.25
C LYS A 140 0.69 9.90 -24.32
N LYS A 141 -0.13 9.52 -25.30
CA LYS A 141 -1.56 9.88 -25.32
C LYS A 141 -2.33 9.04 -24.29
N TRP A 142 -3.45 9.58 -23.82
CA TRP A 142 -4.33 8.83 -22.92
C TRP A 142 -4.78 7.51 -23.55
N SER A 143 -4.90 6.47 -22.73
CA SER A 143 -5.32 5.15 -23.17
C SER A 143 -6.37 4.59 -22.22
N ASP A 144 -7.40 3.95 -22.76
CA ASP A 144 -8.43 3.28 -21.97
C ASP A 144 -7.97 1.91 -21.43
N LYS A 145 -6.64 1.68 -21.38
CA LYS A 145 -6.00 0.46 -20.87
C LYS A 145 -5.11 0.78 -19.66
N GLY A 146 -4.80 -0.26 -18.88
CA GLY A 146 -3.90 -0.15 -17.72
C GLY A 146 -4.39 0.85 -16.68
N MET A 147 -3.46 1.54 -16.02
CA MET A 147 -3.74 2.57 -15.01
C MET A 147 -4.67 3.67 -15.54
N MET A 148 -4.41 4.23 -16.73
CA MET A 148 -5.23 5.31 -17.30
C MET A 148 -6.69 4.88 -17.54
N GLY A 149 -6.91 3.68 -18.09
CA GLY A 149 -8.26 3.13 -18.22
C GLY A 149 -8.98 2.91 -16.89
N LYS A 150 -8.26 2.43 -15.86
CA LYS A 150 -8.81 2.32 -14.50
C LYS A 150 -9.17 3.68 -13.92
N ILE A 151 -8.29 4.68 -14.09
CA ILE A 151 -8.54 6.06 -13.66
C ILE A 151 -9.81 6.61 -14.33
N THR A 152 -9.99 6.43 -15.64
CA THR A 152 -11.22 6.86 -16.33
C THR A 152 -12.47 6.16 -15.80
N LYS A 153 -12.39 4.86 -15.52
CA LYS A 153 -13.53 4.09 -14.98
C LYS A 153 -13.96 4.57 -13.59
N VAL A 154 -13.01 4.99 -12.75
CA VAL A 154 -13.28 5.37 -11.35
C VAL A 154 -13.54 6.86 -11.17
N PHE A 155 -12.81 7.71 -11.89
CA PHE A 155 -12.81 9.18 -11.70
C PHE A 155 -13.51 9.94 -12.85
N GLY A 156 -14.04 9.22 -13.85
CA GLY A 156 -14.72 9.80 -15.00
C GLY A 156 -13.77 10.26 -16.11
N SER A 157 -14.33 10.77 -17.20
CA SER A 157 -13.57 11.14 -18.41
C SER A 157 -12.91 12.52 -18.35
N ALA A 158 -13.30 13.38 -17.40
CA ALA A 158 -12.75 14.73 -17.25
C ALA A 158 -11.23 14.74 -17.00
N VAL A 159 -10.69 13.70 -16.36
CA VAL A 159 -9.25 13.51 -16.14
C VAL A 159 -8.47 13.42 -17.46
N LYS A 160 -9.05 12.78 -18.49
CA LYS A 160 -8.43 12.67 -19.82
C LYS A 160 -8.26 14.04 -20.45
N THR A 161 -9.31 14.87 -20.43
CA THR A 161 -9.26 16.22 -21.01
C THR A 161 -8.16 17.06 -20.33
N LYS A 162 -8.04 16.98 -19.00
CA LYS A 162 -6.98 17.68 -18.26
C LYS A 162 -5.59 17.14 -18.59
N TYR A 163 -5.45 15.83 -18.74
CA TYR A 163 -4.18 15.20 -19.12
C TYR A 163 -3.73 15.65 -20.52
N GLU A 164 -4.65 15.65 -21.49
CA GLU A 164 -4.34 15.97 -22.89
C GLU A 164 -4.17 17.47 -23.15
N ALA A 165 -4.71 18.34 -22.27
CA ALA A 165 -4.54 19.79 -22.37
C ALA A 165 -3.10 20.25 -22.11
N GLU A 166 -2.32 19.48 -21.35
CA GLU A 166 -0.90 19.75 -21.09
C GLU A 166 -0.06 18.55 -21.53
N MET A 167 0.36 18.56 -22.80
CA MET A 167 1.27 17.54 -23.30
C MET A 167 2.71 17.83 -22.87
N PHE A 168 3.28 16.91 -22.09
CA PHE A 168 4.68 16.96 -21.70
C PHE A 168 5.56 16.16 -22.65
N HIS A 169 6.62 16.82 -23.10
CA HIS A 169 7.63 16.23 -23.98
C HIS A 169 8.96 15.96 -23.26
N ASP A 170 9.14 16.53 -22.07
CA ASP A 170 10.40 16.50 -21.33
C ASP A 170 10.39 15.45 -20.22
N LEU A 171 11.47 14.69 -20.14
CA LEU A 171 11.73 13.75 -19.06
C LEU A 171 11.92 14.49 -17.72
N GLY A 172 11.38 13.92 -16.64
CA GLY A 172 11.41 14.49 -15.29
C GLY A 172 10.41 15.62 -15.06
N SER A 173 9.50 15.85 -16.01
CA SER A 173 8.34 16.70 -15.80
C SER A 173 7.31 16.00 -14.89
N LEU A 174 6.53 16.82 -14.18
CA LEU A 174 5.50 16.41 -13.25
C LEU A 174 4.21 17.14 -13.59
N GLN A 175 3.13 16.40 -13.78
CA GLN A 175 1.78 16.94 -13.93
C GLN A 175 0.92 16.47 -12.77
N ILE A 176 0.19 17.38 -12.14
CA ILE A 176 -0.73 17.08 -11.03
C ILE A 176 -2.14 17.45 -11.47
N ILE A 177 -3.00 16.43 -11.60
CA ILE A 177 -4.39 16.58 -12.02
C ILE A 177 -5.29 16.29 -10.82
N PRO A 178 -6.00 17.28 -10.25
CA PRO A 178 -7.02 17.03 -9.26
C PRO A 178 -8.09 16.10 -9.82
N LEU A 179 -8.31 14.99 -9.13
CA LEU A 179 -9.32 14.01 -9.47
C LEU A 179 -10.66 14.48 -8.92
N GLY A 180 -11.67 14.45 -9.78
CA GLY A 180 -13.06 14.59 -9.38
C GLY A 180 -13.75 13.24 -9.51
N THR A 181 -15.06 13.24 -9.35
CA THR A 181 -15.90 12.14 -9.73
C THR A 181 -17.21 12.68 -10.27
N ASP A 182 -17.72 12.05 -11.32
CA ASP A 182 -19.07 12.31 -11.81
C ASP A 182 -20.12 11.73 -10.83
N ASP A 183 -19.72 10.72 -10.07
CA ASP A 183 -20.51 10.11 -8.99
C ASP A 183 -20.32 10.87 -7.67
N LYS A 184 -21.31 11.70 -7.33
CA LYS A 184 -21.33 12.53 -6.11
C LYS A 184 -21.37 11.72 -4.79
N SER A 185 -21.57 10.40 -4.84
CA SER A 185 -21.60 9.55 -3.65
C SER A 185 -20.21 9.26 -3.07
N LYS A 186 -19.14 9.47 -3.85
CA LYS A 186 -17.74 9.28 -3.41
C LYS A 186 -17.03 10.64 -3.32
N ASP A 187 -16.38 10.93 -2.19
CA ASP A 187 -15.55 12.13 -2.07
C ASP A 187 -14.13 11.87 -2.60
N HIS A 188 -13.92 12.20 -3.88
CA HIS A 188 -12.59 12.17 -4.50
C HIS A 188 -11.91 13.54 -4.54
N SER A 189 -12.51 14.59 -3.95
CA SER A 189 -12.03 15.97 -4.06
C SER A 189 -10.60 16.19 -3.51
N LYS A 190 -10.12 15.25 -2.70
CA LYS A 190 -8.81 15.25 -2.07
C LYS A 190 -7.77 14.43 -2.82
N LEU A 191 -8.15 13.73 -3.89
CA LEU A 191 -7.25 12.91 -4.69
C LEU A 191 -6.68 13.72 -5.86
N SER A 192 -5.41 13.52 -6.16
CA SER A 192 -4.78 14.01 -7.38
C SER A 192 -4.00 12.91 -8.06
N LEU A 193 -4.13 12.80 -9.38
CA LEU A 193 -3.25 11.99 -10.21
C LEU A 193 -1.97 12.78 -10.48
N CYS A 194 -0.83 12.20 -10.11
CA CYS A 194 0.49 12.78 -10.27
C CYS A 194 1.26 11.99 -11.34
N ASN A 195 1.26 12.48 -12.57
CA ASN A 195 2.00 11.86 -13.67
C ASN A 195 3.46 12.33 -13.62
N VAL A 196 4.37 11.38 -13.41
CA VAL A 196 5.82 11.63 -13.49
C VAL A 196 6.30 11.08 -14.84
N PHE A 197 6.74 11.98 -15.72
CA PHE A 197 7.17 11.59 -17.07
C PHE A 197 8.61 11.09 -17.04
N ALA A 198 8.77 9.78 -16.89
CA ALA A 198 10.06 9.13 -16.69
C ALA A 198 10.28 7.92 -17.60
N LEU A 199 9.37 7.65 -18.54
CA LEU A 199 9.54 6.57 -19.51
C LEU A 199 9.86 7.16 -20.89
N THR A 200 10.80 6.54 -21.60
CA THR A 200 11.16 6.97 -22.95
C THR A 200 10.14 6.49 -23.99
N LYS A 201 9.89 7.26 -25.06
CA LYS A 201 8.95 6.87 -26.14
C LYS A 201 9.35 5.60 -26.90
N ALA A 202 10.65 5.39 -27.08
CA ALA A 202 11.17 4.38 -28.01
C ALA A 202 11.00 2.95 -27.49
N LYS A 203 11.04 2.75 -26.17
CA LYS A 203 11.02 1.42 -25.55
C LYS A 203 10.19 1.31 -24.27
N CYS A 204 9.60 2.42 -23.80
CA CYS A 204 9.02 2.50 -22.45
C CYS A 204 10.04 2.14 -21.36
N ASP A 205 11.32 2.40 -21.62
CA ASP A 205 12.39 2.19 -20.63
C ASP A 205 12.31 3.27 -19.56
N MET A 206 12.52 2.86 -18.31
CA MET A 206 12.57 3.78 -17.17
C MET A 206 13.86 4.60 -17.21
N ASP A 207 13.72 5.92 -17.32
CA ASP A 207 14.78 6.87 -17.02
C ASP A 207 14.72 7.20 -15.53
N TYR A 208 15.64 6.60 -14.77
CA TYR A 208 15.69 6.73 -13.32
C TYR A 208 16.09 8.13 -12.84
N ASP A 209 16.86 8.87 -13.64
CA ASP A 209 17.28 10.22 -13.26
C ASP A 209 16.09 11.18 -13.47
N ALA A 210 15.36 11.01 -14.57
CA ALA A 210 14.08 11.67 -14.81
C ALA A 210 13.05 11.34 -13.72
N LEU A 211 12.91 10.06 -13.36
CA LEU A 211 12.02 9.62 -12.28
C LEU A 211 12.39 10.34 -10.97
N LYS A 212 13.67 10.36 -10.61
CA LYS A 212 14.16 11.04 -9.42
C LYS A 212 13.82 12.53 -9.43
N VAL A 213 14.06 13.22 -10.55
CA VAL A 213 13.73 14.65 -10.70
C VAL A 213 12.24 14.90 -10.50
N GLY A 214 11.37 14.09 -11.13
CA GLY A 214 9.92 14.23 -10.97
C GLY A 214 9.44 13.92 -9.56
N LEU A 215 9.98 12.88 -8.92
CA LEU A 215 9.67 12.52 -7.54
C LEU A 215 10.14 13.57 -6.53
N LYS A 216 11.31 14.21 -6.72
CA LYS A 216 11.75 15.32 -5.87
C LYS A 216 10.78 16.50 -5.93
N LYS A 217 10.35 16.88 -7.14
CA LYS A 217 9.32 17.93 -7.31
C LYS A 217 8.03 17.56 -6.59
N LEU A 218 7.59 16.30 -6.71
CA LEU A 218 6.39 15.82 -6.06
C LEU A 218 6.52 15.82 -4.53
N GLY A 219 7.69 15.43 -4.00
CA GLY A 219 7.97 15.42 -2.56
C GLY A 219 7.83 16.79 -1.91
N GLU A 220 8.33 17.84 -2.55
CA GLU A 220 8.17 19.22 -2.07
C GLU A 220 6.70 19.67 -2.05
N VAL A 221 5.94 19.32 -3.10
CA VAL A 221 4.50 19.63 -3.16
C VAL A 221 3.74 18.85 -2.08
N ALA A 222 4.02 17.56 -1.91
CA ALA A 222 3.38 16.69 -0.93
C ALA A 222 3.65 17.15 0.51
N LYS A 223 4.89 17.57 0.79
CA LYS A 223 5.27 18.14 2.10
C LYS A 223 4.45 19.40 2.40
N LYS A 224 4.38 20.33 1.44
CA LYS A 224 3.64 21.59 1.61
C LYS A 224 2.14 21.38 1.81
N SER A 225 1.55 20.42 1.09
CA SER A 225 0.13 20.10 1.19
C SER A 225 -0.21 19.11 2.30
N LYS A 226 0.78 18.55 3.00
CA LYS A 226 0.62 17.44 3.95
C LYS A 226 -0.07 16.23 3.29
N ALA A 227 0.21 15.98 2.02
CA ALA A 227 -0.38 14.87 1.28
C ALA A 227 0.26 13.52 1.65
N THR A 228 -0.55 12.46 1.62
CA THR A 228 -0.01 11.10 1.57
C THR A 228 0.28 10.71 0.12
N VAL A 229 1.40 10.01 -0.10
CA VAL A 229 1.84 9.62 -1.44
C VAL A 229 1.62 8.12 -1.63
N HIS A 230 0.94 7.78 -2.71
CA HIS A 230 0.65 6.41 -3.12
C HIS A 230 1.23 6.21 -4.52
N PHE A 231 2.23 5.35 -4.64
CA PHE A 231 2.96 5.10 -5.86
C PHE A 231 2.45 3.82 -6.52
N GLU A 232 1.91 3.92 -7.73
CA GLU A 232 1.61 2.75 -8.52
C GLU A 232 2.91 2.11 -9.01
N LYS A 233 3.06 0.81 -8.79
CA LYS A 233 4.14 0.06 -9.40
C LYS A 233 4.01 0.10 -10.93
N PRO A 234 5.02 0.61 -11.67
CA PRO A 234 5.02 0.57 -13.14
C PRO A 234 5.00 -0.87 -13.64
N HIS A 235 4.25 -1.10 -14.72
CA HIS A 235 3.99 -2.41 -15.32
C HIS A 235 5.15 -2.91 -16.21
N SER A 236 6.37 -2.98 -15.64
CA SER A 236 7.54 -3.54 -16.32
C SER A 236 8.31 -4.47 -15.38
N ASP A 237 8.64 -5.66 -15.89
CA ASP A 237 9.45 -6.67 -15.20
C ASP A 237 10.92 -6.23 -15.02
N ASP A 238 11.36 -5.25 -15.81
CA ASP A 238 12.75 -4.78 -15.90
C ASP A 238 13.06 -3.55 -15.03
N VAL A 239 12.10 -3.13 -14.19
CA VAL A 239 12.32 -2.03 -13.25
C VAL A 239 13.23 -2.48 -12.10
N ASP A 240 14.32 -1.73 -11.89
CA ASP A 240 15.26 -1.84 -10.77
C ASP A 240 14.60 -1.29 -9.50
N TRP A 241 13.90 -2.18 -8.81
CA TRP A 241 13.17 -1.86 -7.59
C TRP A 241 14.02 -1.43 -6.41
N PRO A 242 15.19 -2.03 -6.12
CA PRO A 242 16.13 -1.46 -5.17
C PRO A 242 16.41 0.02 -5.41
N ARG A 243 16.68 0.38 -6.67
CA ARG A 243 16.97 1.77 -7.04
C ARG A 243 15.75 2.67 -6.83
N VAL A 244 14.56 2.23 -7.25
CA VAL A 244 13.31 3.00 -7.05
C VAL A 244 12.98 3.14 -5.57
N HIS A 245 13.12 2.10 -4.77
CA HIS A 245 12.87 2.14 -3.32
C HIS A 245 13.74 3.21 -2.64
N ASN A 246 15.04 3.20 -2.91
CA ASN A 246 15.97 4.19 -2.37
C ASN A 246 15.64 5.62 -2.84
N MET A 247 15.17 5.77 -4.08
CA MET A 247 14.66 7.06 -4.55
C MET A 247 13.42 7.51 -3.78
N LEU A 248 12.48 6.61 -3.47
CA LEU A 248 11.30 6.97 -2.67
C LEU A 248 11.71 7.43 -1.26
N LEU A 249 12.67 6.75 -0.63
CA LEU A 249 13.22 7.17 0.66
C LEU A 249 13.86 8.57 0.58
N GLU A 250 14.65 8.84 -0.46
CA GLU A 250 15.32 10.14 -0.62
C GLU A 250 14.32 11.26 -0.96
N CYS A 251 13.48 11.06 -1.98
CA CYS A 251 12.59 12.08 -2.52
C CYS A 251 11.44 12.44 -1.57
N PHE A 252 11.08 11.53 -0.66
CA PHE A 252 10.00 11.72 0.30
C PHE A 252 10.48 11.72 1.75
N ALA A 253 11.77 11.97 1.99
CA ALA A 253 12.43 12.03 3.31
C ALA A 253 11.63 12.81 4.39
N ALA A 254 10.89 13.84 3.97
CA ALA A 254 10.12 14.73 4.84
C ALA A 254 8.67 14.26 5.09
N LEU A 255 8.24 13.13 4.53
CA LEU A 255 6.90 12.58 4.72
C LEU A 255 6.93 11.44 5.74
N PRO A 256 5.87 11.25 6.54
CA PRO A 256 5.82 10.16 7.50
C PRO A 256 5.82 8.79 6.80
N LYS A 257 5.11 8.67 5.67
CA LYS A 257 4.98 7.41 4.91
C LYS A 257 4.75 7.65 3.42
N VAL A 258 5.23 6.70 2.63
CA VAL A 258 4.90 6.55 1.21
C VAL A 258 4.39 5.13 1.00
N PHE A 259 3.28 4.97 0.29
CA PHE A 259 2.71 3.66 0.00
C PHE A 259 3.05 3.24 -1.43
N VAL A 260 3.44 1.99 -1.65
CA VAL A 260 3.65 1.41 -2.98
C VAL A 260 2.62 0.33 -3.22
N HIS A 261 1.84 0.49 -4.29
CA HIS A 261 0.73 -0.40 -4.63
C HIS A 261 1.13 -1.36 -5.75
N THR A 262 0.88 -2.65 -5.55
CA THR A 262 0.98 -3.67 -6.60
C THR A 262 -0.24 -4.59 -6.57
N ASN A 263 -0.58 -5.16 -7.73
CA ASN A 263 -1.58 -6.22 -7.87
C ASN A 263 -0.93 -7.61 -8.06
N ASP A 264 0.41 -7.71 -8.10
CA ASP A 264 1.13 -8.98 -8.26
C ASP A 264 1.90 -9.36 -6.98
N ILE A 265 1.54 -10.52 -6.42
CA ILE A 265 2.18 -11.12 -5.25
C ILE A 265 3.66 -11.48 -5.48
N LYS A 266 4.09 -11.69 -6.73
CA LYS A 266 5.49 -11.95 -7.08
C LYS A 266 6.37 -10.74 -6.85
N ASP A 267 5.82 -9.54 -7.00
CA ASP A 267 6.53 -8.30 -6.76
C ASP A 267 6.92 -8.16 -5.29
N LEU A 268 6.00 -8.51 -4.38
CA LEU A 268 6.28 -8.52 -2.94
C LEU A 268 7.46 -9.44 -2.57
N LYS A 269 7.68 -10.53 -3.32
CA LYS A 269 8.83 -11.42 -3.12
C LYS A 269 10.15 -10.76 -3.56
N LYS A 270 10.14 -10.02 -4.69
CA LYS A 270 11.31 -9.26 -5.16
C LYS A 270 11.64 -8.10 -4.20
N TYR A 271 10.63 -7.45 -3.61
CA TYR A 271 10.81 -6.35 -2.65
C TYR A 271 11.44 -6.78 -1.33
N ASN A 272 11.06 -7.94 -0.79
CA ASN A 272 11.67 -8.44 0.44
C ASN A 272 13.19 -8.71 0.28
N ALA A 273 13.66 -9.06 -0.92
CA ALA A 273 15.08 -9.24 -1.19
C ALA A 273 15.88 -7.92 -1.20
N VAL A 274 15.21 -6.77 -1.33
CA VAL A 274 15.82 -5.43 -1.26
C VAL A 274 16.01 -4.96 0.18
N LEU A 275 15.08 -5.33 1.06
CA LEU A 275 15.04 -4.91 2.46
C LEU A 275 15.91 -5.78 3.38
N GLU A 276 16.33 -6.96 2.92
CA GLU A 276 17.32 -7.78 3.59
C GLU A 276 18.73 -7.35 3.13
N PRO A 277 19.59 -6.80 4.01
CA PRO A 277 20.97 -6.52 3.62
C PRO A 277 21.61 -7.84 3.18
N ALA A 278 22.40 -7.78 2.09
CA ALA A 278 23.20 -8.92 1.65
C ALA A 278 23.97 -9.46 2.87
N SER A 279 23.71 -10.72 3.22
CA SER A 279 24.42 -11.38 4.32
C SER A 279 25.93 -11.20 4.07
N PRO A 280 26.71 -10.71 5.05
CA PRO A 280 28.15 -10.56 4.84
C PRO A 280 28.67 -11.92 4.39
N ALA A 281 29.33 -11.93 3.22
CA ALA A 281 29.91 -13.12 2.64
C ALA A 281 30.70 -13.80 3.76
N LYS A 282 30.32 -15.05 4.09
CA LYS A 282 31.07 -15.86 5.04
C LYS A 282 32.48 -15.94 4.48
N THR A 283 33.41 -15.23 5.11
CA THR A 283 34.84 -15.43 4.92
C THR A 283 35.11 -16.90 5.19
N ALA A 284 35.57 -17.58 4.14
CA ALA A 284 35.96 -18.98 4.16
C ALA A 284 37.14 -19.23 5.10
#